data_AF-A0A2W6YKE1-F1
#
_entry.id   AF-A0A2W6YKE1-F1
#
_cell.length_a   1.000
_cell.length_b   1.000
_cell.length_c   1.000
_cell.angle_alpha   90.00
_cell.angle_beta   90.00
_cell.angle_gamma   90.00
#
_symmetry.space_group_name_H-M   'P 1'
#
loop_
_entity.id
_entity.type
_entity.pdbx_description
1 polymer ?
#
loop_
_entity_poly.entity_id
_entity_poly.type
_entity_poly.pdbx_seq_one_letter_code
_entity_poly.pdbx_strand_id
1 'polypeptide(L)'
;MADTSLILDGKGGILVPGATSGDDILTGGSSKPETFHIEGTETGNDTLSNFGKNDLLVVDVKIFDSNKDGIIEFGKNGVLDLDGPDASLDTITFTNDVSALRYLGTDGNGHFAYADASVRLAGFREGWLSNDVLTGQAKAENFFYDTALDVNWGQDTIRKFGADDRLVTTSKIFDGNGDNIINFDKNGKLDLSGSVELGHAGNQHQASPWGQVTIYDTSNTKVTELAYLSHETVNGVDYYYYGLVA
;
A
#
# COMPACT_ATOMS: atom_id res chain seq x y z
N MET A 1 8.73 -16.41 -20.07
CA MET A 1 9.62 -16.20 -18.91
C MET A 1 8.95 -15.09 -18.13
N ALA A 2 8.64 -15.29 -16.84
CA ALA A 2 8.02 -14.24 -16.03
C ALA A 2 8.85 -12.96 -16.14
N ASP A 3 8.22 -11.85 -16.48
CA ASP A 3 8.91 -10.58 -16.62
C ASP A 3 9.43 -10.15 -15.24
N THR A 4 10.75 -10.18 -15.07
CA THR A 4 11.43 -9.75 -13.84
C THR A 4 11.52 -8.22 -13.74
N SER A 5 10.82 -7.47 -14.59
CA SER A 5 10.86 -6.01 -14.64
C SER A 5 9.80 -5.31 -13.79
N LEU A 6 8.89 -6.04 -13.14
CA LEU A 6 7.93 -5.44 -12.22
C LEU A 6 8.67 -4.79 -11.04
N ILE A 7 8.73 -3.46 -10.99
CA ILE A 7 9.52 -2.72 -10.00
C ILE A 7 8.92 -2.84 -8.59
N LEU A 8 7.69 -3.35 -8.47
CA LEU A 8 7.02 -3.66 -7.21
C LEU A 8 7.63 -4.88 -6.51
N ASP A 9 8.31 -5.77 -7.24
CA ASP A 9 8.93 -6.99 -6.71
C ASP A 9 10.28 -6.76 -6.05
N GLY A 10 10.54 -5.52 -5.64
CA GLY A 10 11.83 -5.12 -5.14
C GLY A 10 12.35 -6.03 -4.04
N LYS A 11 11.62 -6.21 -2.92
CA LYS A 11 12.34 -6.64 -1.71
C LYS A 11 11.52 -7.27 -0.54
N GLY A 12 10.33 -7.82 -0.78
CA GLY A 12 9.58 -8.54 0.26
C GLY A 12 8.50 -9.50 -0.24
N GLY A 13 7.84 -9.18 -1.35
CA GLY A 13 6.75 -9.98 -1.91
C GLY A 13 7.18 -11.14 -2.82
N ILE A 14 6.30 -12.13 -2.98
CA ILE A 14 6.44 -13.21 -3.96
C ILE A 14 5.65 -12.85 -5.22
N LEU A 15 6.32 -12.79 -6.38
CA LEU A 15 5.63 -12.68 -7.67
C LEU A 15 4.95 -14.01 -7.98
N VAL A 16 3.64 -13.96 -8.12
CA VAL A 16 2.84 -15.01 -8.74
C VAL A 16 2.62 -14.58 -10.19
N PRO A 17 3.26 -15.25 -11.18
CA PRO A 17 3.00 -14.97 -12.59
C PRO A 17 1.50 -15.11 -12.81
N GLY A 18 0.85 -14.01 -13.23
CA GLY A 18 -0.60 -14.01 -13.39
C GLY A 18 -1.04 -14.48 -14.77
N ALA A 19 -2.33 -14.24 -15.01
CA ALA A 19 -3.00 -14.67 -16.23
C ALA A 19 -2.43 -13.96 -17.45
N THR A 20 -2.37 -14.68 -18.57
CA THR A 20 -1.86 -14.14 -19.85
C THR A 20 -2.97 -14.16 -20.91
N SER A 21 -3.33 -15.33 -21.41
CA SER A 21 -4.46 -15.50 -22.33
C SER A 21 -5.29 -16.73 -21.97
N GLY A 22 -6.56 -16.53 -21.65
CA GLY A 22 -7.52 -17.57 -21.30
C GLY A 22 -7.66 -17.77 -19.79
N ASP A 23 -8.73 -18.43 -19.38
CA ASP A 23 -9.11 -18.58 -17.96
C ASP A 23 -8.02 -19.28 -17.11
N ASP A 24 -7.39 -18.53 -16.20
CA ASP A 24 -6.34 -19.02 -15.29
C ASP A 24 -6.82 -19.12 -13.84
N ILE A 25 -6.15 -19.98 -13.05
CA ILE A 25 -6.36 -20.09 -11.60
C ILE A 25 -5.09 -19.67 -10.86
N LEU A 26 -5.18 -18.54 -10.17
CA LEU A 26 -4.15 -17.96 -9.33
C LEU A 26 -4.42 -18.30 -7.87
N THR A 27 -3.39 -18.73 -7.15
CA THR A 27 -3.51 -19.16 -5.75
C THR A 27 -2.42 -18.52 -4.92
N GLY A 28 -2.82 -17.63 -4.02
CA GLY A 28 -1.97 -17.12 -2.94
C GLY A 28 -2.04 -17.96 -1.68
N GLY A 29 -1.73 -17.32 -0.55
CA GLY A 29 -1.75 -17.90 0.79
C GLY A 29 -0.36 -18.20 1.31
N SER A 30 0.67 -17.50 0.83
CA SER A 30 1.99 -17.53 1.44
C SER A 30 1.99 -16.82 2.80
N SER A 31 3.07 -16.97 3.58
CA SER A 31 3.25 -16.24 4.83
C SER A 31 3.81 -14.82 4.64
N LYS A 32 3.94 -14.37 3.39
CA LYS A 32 4.52 -13.09 2.98
C LYS A 32 3.53 -12.38 2.04
N PRO A 33 3.66 -11.04 1.84
CA PRO A 33 2.97 -10.35 0.76
C PRO A 33 3.18 -11.03 -0.58
N GLU A 34 2.15 -11.09 -1.42
CA GLU A 34 2.22 -11.64 -2.77
C GLU A 34 1.78 -10.60 -3.80
N THR A 35 2.45 -10.59 -4.96
CA THR A 35 2.09 -9.74 -6.11
C THR A 35 1.54 -10.65 -7.20
N PHE A 36 0.30 -10.40 -7.61
CA PHE A 36 -0.36 -11.08 -8.74
C PHE A 36 -0.36 -10.15 -9.93
N HIS A 37 0.35 -10.52 -11.01
CA HIS A 37 0.48 -9.68 -12.20
C HIS A 37 -0.34 -10.21 -13.37
N ILE A 38 -1.40 -9.50 -13.75
CA ILE A 38 -2.23 -9.80 -14.91
C ILE A 38 -1.65 -9.09 -16.14
N GLU A 39 -1.20 -9.87 -17.11
CA GLU A 39 -0.45 -9.38 -18.27
C GLU A 39 -1.37 -9.28 -19.51
N GLY A 40 -1.33 -8.15 -20.20
CA GLY A 40 -2.07 -7.92 -21.44
C GLY A 40 -3.50 -7.38 -21.28
N THR A 41 -4.29 -7.56 -22.33
CA THR A 41 -5.65 -6.99 -22.50
C THR A 41 -6.70 -8.04 -22.88
N GLU A 42 -6.32 -9.31 -22.90
CA GLU A 42 -7.19 -10.43 -23.30
C GLU A 42 -6.86 -11.64 -22.42
N THR A 43 -7.17 -11.50 -21.13
CA THR A 43 -6.78 -12.42 -20.05
C THR A 43 -7.84 -13.49 -19.81
N GLY A 44 -9.12 -13.25 -20.11
CA GLY A 44 -10.21 -14.21 -19.92
C GLY A 44 -10.85 -14.12 -18.53
N ASN A 45 -11.46 -15.21 -18.07
CA ASN A 45 -12.17 -15.26 -16.78
C ASN A 45 -11.32 -15.98 -15.73
N ASP A 46 -10.50 -15.22 -15.04
CA ASP A 46 -9.56 -15.73 -14.05
C ASP A 46 -10.22 -15.95 -12.70
N THR A 47 -9.62 -16.84 -11.92
CA THR A 47 -9.96 -17.05 -10.52
C THR A 47 -8.74 -16.80 -9.66
N LEU A 48 -8.87 -15.91 -8.68
CA LEU A 48 -7.84 -15.61 -7.70
C LEU A 48 -8.29 -16.08 -6.31
N SER A 49 -7.49 -16.96 -5.71
CA SER A 49 -7.74 -17.51 -4.39
C SER A 49 -6.70 -17.09 -3.38
N ASN A 50 -7.14 -16.97 -2.12
CA ASN A 50 -6.31 -16.55 -0.98
C ASN A 50 -5.62 -15.19 -1.16
N PHE A 51 -6.27 -14.23 -1.82
CA PHE A 51 -5.72 -12.86 -1.91
C PHE A 51 -5.77 -12.16 -0.55
N GLY A 52 -4.62 -12.03 0.10
CA GLY A 52 -4.46 -11.45 1.41
C GLY A 52 -4.69 -9.94 1.45
N LYS A 53 -4.85 -9.40 2.67
CA LYS A 53 -4.95 -7.95 2.91
C LYS A 53 -3.64 -7.22 2.59
N ASN A 54 -2.53 -7.95 2.57
CA ASN A 54 -1.18 -7.50 2.29
C ASN A 54 -0.72 -7.87 0.87
N ASP A 55 -1.62 -8.33 0.00
CA ASP A 55 -1.28 -8.69 -1.38
C ASP A 55 -1.59 -7.55 -2.36
N LEU A 56 -0.95 -7.63 -3.52
CA LEU A 56 -1.06 -6.68 -4.61
C LEU A 56 -1.62 -7.36 -5.85
N LEU A 57 -2.59 -6.71 -6.48
CA LEU A 57 -2.94 -6.98 -7.87
C LEU A 57 -2.28 -5.92 -8.74
N VAL A 58 -1.53 -6.36 -9.73
CA VAL A 58 -0.86 -5.50 -10.70
C VAL A 58 -1.37 -5.85 -12.08
N VAL A 59 -1.72 -4.85 -12.86
CA VAL A 59 -2.30 -5.01 -14.20
C VAL A 59 -1.59 -4.10 -15.19
N ASP A 60 -1.48 -4.52 -16.44
CA ASP A 60 -0.91 -3.70 -17.52
C ASP A 60 -1.84 -2.57 -17.94
N VAL A 61 -3.15 -2.78 -17.81
CA VAL A 61 -4.17 -1.81 -18.17
C VAL A 61 -4.94 -1.35 -16.95
N LYS A 62 -5.07 -0.04 -16.82
CA LYS A 62 -5.76 0.57 -15.68
C LYS A 62 -7.23 0.15 -15.68
N ILE A 63 -7.67 -0.46 -14.59
CA ILE A 63 -9.06 -0.84 -14.36
C ILE A 63 -9.95 0.42 -14.33
N PHE A 64 -11.12 0.32 -14.93
CA PHE A 64 -12.05 1.43 -15.05
C PHE A 64 -12.64 1.85 -13.69
N ASP A 65 -12.25 3.04 -13.23
CA ASP A 65 -12.82 3.70 -12.05
C ASP A 65 -13.90 4.71 -12.49
N SER A 66 -15.17 4.31 -12.40
CA SER A 66 -16.29 5.09 -12.92
C SER A 66 -16.55 6.40 -12.15
N ASN A 67 -16.34 6.41 -10.85
CA ASN A 67 -16.64 7.55 -9.96
C ASN A 67 -15.37 8.35 -9.60
N LYS A 68 -14.18 7.83 -9.96
CA LYS A 68 -12.86 8.45 -9.80
C LYS A 68 -12.47 8.68 -8.34
N ASP A 69 -12.90 7.81 -7.44
CA ASP A 69 -12.54 7.86 -6.02
C ASP A 69 -11.34 6.97 -5.65
N GLY A 70 -10.81 6.23 -6.63
CA GLY A 70 -9.71 5.29 -6.46
C GLY A 70 -10.12 3.94 -5.88
N ILE A 71 -11.41 3.66 -5.74
CA ILE A 71 -11.97 2.37 -5.32
C ILE A 71 -12.67 1.71 -6.50
N ILE A 72 -12.21 0.51 -6.85
CA ILE A 72 -12.82 -0.34 -7.86
C ILE A 72 -13.77 -1.29 -7.15
N GLU A 73 -15.06 -0.95 -7.17
CA GLU A 73 -16.11 -1.84 -6.68
C GLU A 73 -16.34 -3.00 -7.64
N PHE A 74 -16.56 -4.20 -7.09
CA PHE A 74 -16.91 -5.34 -7.91
C PHE A 74 -18.34 -5.23 -8.42
N GLY A 75 -18.64 -5.90 -9.53
CA GLY A 75 -19.99 -6.02 -10.04
C GLY A 75 -20.93 -6.66 -9.00
N LYS A 76 -22.25 -6.52 -9.19
CA LYS A 76 -23.26 -7.12 -8.28
C LYS A 76 -23.16 -8.65 -8.17
N ASN A 77 -22.46 -9.28 -9.11
CA ASN A 77 -22.12 -10.70 -9.12
C ASN A 77 -20.87 -11.04 -8.27
N GLY A 78 -20.22 -10.05 -7.65
CA GLY A 78 -19.00 -10.23 -6.86
C GLY A 78 -17.73 -10.45 -7.68
N VAL A 79 -17.73 -10.05 -8.95
CA VAL A 79 -16.62 -10.25 -9.88
C VAL A 79 -15.99 -8.90 -10.23
N LEU A 80 -14.65 -8.87 -10.30
CA LEU A 80 -13.91 -7.72 -10.81
C LEU A 80 -13.91 -7.75 -12.33
N ASP A 81 -14.32 -6.64 -12.94
CA ASP A 81 -14.26 -6.41 -14.38
C ASP A 81 -13.01 -5.57 -14.69
N LEU A 82 -12.10 -6.10 -15.51
CA LEU A 82 -10.82 -5.44 -15.81
C LEU A 82 -10.98 -4.36 -16.90
N ASP A 83 -11.84 -4.60 -17.88
CA ASP A 83 -12.04 -3.72 -19.03
C ASP A 83 -13.13 -2.67 -18.80
N GLY A 84 -13.91 -2.83 -17.73
CA GLY A 84 -15.01 -1.95 -17.36
C GLY A 84 -16.35 -2.40 -17.95
N PRO A 85 -17.45 -1.76 -17.52
CA PRO A 85 -18.79 -2.21 -17.84
C PRO A 85 -19.03 -2.25 -19.36
N ASP A 86 -19.49 -3.41 -19.85
CA ASP A 86 -19.82 -3.69 -21.26
C ASP A 86 -18.61 -3.80 -22.22
N ALA A 87 -17.38 -3.97 -21.71
CA ALA A 87 -16.20 -4.27 -22.52
C ALA A 87 -15.96 -5.79 -22.69
N SER A 88 -14.86 -6.19 -23.35
CA SER A 88 -14.44 -7.61 -23.41
C SER A 88 -14.46 -8.24 -22.01
N LEU A 89 -14.85 -9.51 -21.92
CA LEU A 89 -15.17 -10.16 -20.64
C LEU A 89 -13.91 -10.66 -19.93
N ASP A 90 -12.94 -9.78 -19.72
CA ASP A 90 -11.80 -10.06 -18.86
C ASP A 90 -12.20 -9.80 -17.41
N THR A 91 -12.22 -10.87 -16.61
CA THR A 91 -12.72 -10.81 -15.25
C THR A 91 -11.85 -11.58 -14.27
N ILE A 92 -11.88 -11.15 -13.01
CA ILE A 92 -11.27 -11.91 -11.90
C ILE A 92 -12.33 -12.20 -10.86
N THR A 93 -12.53 -13.49 -10.59
CA THR A 93 -13.31 -13.96 -9.45
C THR A 93 -12.39 -14.17 -8.25
N PHE A 94 -12.59 -13.40 -7.19
CA PHE A 94 -11.94 -13.63 -5.90
C PHE A 94 -12.72 -14.68 -5.11
N THR A 95 -12.04 -15.71 -4.62
CA THR A 95 -12.70 -16.80 -3.85
C THR A 95 -12.79 -16.53 -2.34
N ASN A 96 -12.17 -15.44 -1.88
CA ASN A 96 -12.20 -14.96 -0.50
C ASN A 96 -12.93 -13.61 -0.39
N ASP A 97 -13.04 -13.09 0.83
CA ASP A 97 -13.82 -11.87 1.15
C ASP A 97 -13.13 -10.57 0.69
N VAL A 98 -13.00 -10.41 -0.63
CA VAL A 98 -12.59 -9.18 -1.32
C VAL A 98 -13.79 -8.71 -2.14
N SER A 99 -14.23 -7.47 -1.91
CA SER A 99 -15.40 -6.91 -2.60
C SER A 99 -15.08 -5.64 -3.39
N ALA A 100 -13.89 -5.08 -3.17
CA ALA A 100 -13.40 -3.91 -3.86
C ALA A 100 -11.88 -3.84 -3.75
N LEU A 101 -11.25 -3.22 -4.73
CA LEU A 101 -9.83 -2.90 -4.72
C LEU A 101 -9.63 -1.39 -4.61
N ARG A 102 -8.53 -0.96 -4.02
CA ARG A 102 -8.10 0.44 -4.02
C ARG A 102 -6.88 0.60 -4.90
N TYR A 103 -6.87 1.65 -5.71
CA TYR A 103 -5.75 2.03 -6.55
C TYR A 103 -4.63 2.65 -5.71
N LEU A 104 -3.41 2.15 -5.89
CA LEU A 104 -2.23 2.60 -5.15
C LEU A 104 -1.29 3.48 -5.98
N GLY A 105 -1.35 3.41 -7.31
CA GLY A 105 -0.44 4.14 -8.18
C GLY A 105 0.09 3.28 -9.33
N THR A 106 1.22 3.70 -9.88
CA THR A 106 1.96 2.94 -10.90
C THR A 106 3.34 2.56 -10.38
N ASP A 107 3.92 1.51 -10.95
CA ASP A 107 5.28 1.08 -10.60
C ASP A 107 6.39 1.87 -11.31
N GLY A 108 6.00 2.85 -12.13
CA GLY A 108 6.91 3.64 -12.97
C GLY A 108 7.24 3.02 -14.33
N ASN A 109 6.86 1.76 -14.58
CA ASN A 109 7.05 1.06 -15.86
C ASN A 109 5.77 0.97 -16.70
N GLY A 110 4.66 1.51 -16.18
CA GLY A 110 3.38 1.55 -16.88
C GLY A 110 2.36 0.55 -16.35
N HIS A 111 2.71 -0.22 -15.31
CA HIS A 111 1.76 -1.11 -14.64
C HIS A 111 1.01 -0.35 -13.54
N PHE A 112 -0.20 -0.79 -13.25
CA PHE A 112 -1.10 -0.17 -12.27
C PHE A 112 -1.30 -1.12 -11.10
N ALA A 113 -1.10 -0.61 -9.87
CA ALA A 113 -1.16 -1.41 -8.65
C ALA A 113 -2.45 -1.17 -7.87
N TYR A 114 -2.98 -2.26 -7.32
CA TYR A 114 -4.19 -2.30 -6.53
C TYR A 114 -4.03 -3.22 -5.32
N ALA A 115 -4.75 -2.94 -4.24
CA ALA A 115 -4.81 -3.80 -3.07
C ALA A 115 -6.23 -3.83 -2.48
N ASP A 116 -6.51 -4.68 -1.50
CA ASP A 116 -7.84 -4.80 -0.90
C ASP A 116 -8.35 -3.47 -0.32
N ALA A 117 -9.47 -2.96 -0.81
CA ALA A 117 -9.98 -1.64 -0.40
C ALA A 117 -10.27 -1.52 1.10
N SER A 118 -10.58 -2.63 1.78
CA SER A 118 -10.96 -2.64 3.20
C SER A 118 -9.81 -2.30 4.15
N VAL A 119 -8.56 -2.32 3.67
CA VAL A 119 -7.37 -1.98 4.47
C VAL A 119 -7.27 -0.48 4.73
N ARG A 120 -7.70 0.36 3.78
CA ARG A 120 -7.77 1.81 3.99
C ARG A 120 -9.06 2.15 4.74
N LEU A 121 -8.94 2.39 6.04
CA LEU A 121 -10.09 2.78 6.86
C LEU A 121 -10.66 4.15 6.44
N ALA A 122 -11.96 4.33 6.66
CA ALA A 122 -12.65 5.57 6.31
C ALA A 122 -12.00 6.79 7.00
N GLY A 123 -11.73 7.84 6.21
CA GLY A 123 -11.10 9.07 6.69
C GLY A 123 -9.57 9.06 6.70
N PHE A 124 -8.93 7.93 6.36
CA PHE A 124 -7.49 7.87 6.18
C PHE A 124 -7.09 8.49 4.84
N ARG A 125 -6.02 9.30 4.85
CA ARG A 125 -5.39 9.87 3.66
C ARG A 125 -4.17 9.03 3.32
N GLU A 126 -4.31 8.15 2.35
CA GLU A 126 -3.27 7.22 1.92
C GLU A 126 -2.24 7.93 1.02
N GLY A 127 -0.94 7.67 1.26
CA GLY A 127 0.13 7.97 0.30
C GLY A 127 0.09 6.99 -0.88
N TRP A 128 0.57 7.38 -2.04
CA TRP A 128 0.55 6.55 -3.25
C TRP A 128 1.93 5.97 -3.53
N LEU A 129 2.02 5.08 -4.50
CA LEU A 129 3.29 4.59 -5.06
C LEU A 129 3.93 5.69 -5.91
N SER A 130 4.32 6.78 -5.27
CA SER A 130 4.85 7.98 -5.92
C SER A 130 5.62 8.85 -4.92
N ASN A 131 5.92 10.10 -5.27
CA ASN A 131 6.46 11.06 -4.30
C ASN A 131 5.37 12.09 -3.98
N ASP A 132 4.63 11.85 -2.92
CA ASP A 132 3.43 12.61 -2.58
C ASP A 132 3.70 13.82 -1.69
N VAL A 133 2.84 14.82 -1.84
CA VAL A 133 2.75 15.93 -0.89
C VAL A 133 1.38 15.91 -0.24
N LEU A 134 1.31 15.37 0.96
CA LEU A 134 0.12 15.38 1.81
C LEU A 134 0.15 16.64 2.68
N THR A 135 -1.01 17.24 2.94
CA THR A 135 -1.10 18.48 3.73
C THR A 135 -2.22 18.39 4.74
N GLY A 136 -1.90 18.62 6.00
CA GLY A 136 -2.85 18.71 7.10
C GLY A 136 -3.81 19.89 6.97
N GLN A 137 -4.98 19.72 7.55
CA GLN A 137 -6.09 20.66 7.59
C GLN A 137 -6.42 21.01 9.04
N ALA A 138 -7.55 21.69 9.25
CA ALA A 138 -7.94 22.19 10.58
C ALA A 138 -8.47 21.11 11.53
N LYS A 139 -8.66 19.88 11.07
CA LYS A 139 -9.17 18.74 11.84
C LYS A 139 -8.10 17.67 11.89
N ALA A 140 -8.09 16.89 12.96
CA ALA A 140 -7.21 15.74 13.13
C ALA A 140 -7.31 14.80 11.91
N GLU A 141 -6.15 14.42 11.38
CA GLU A 141 -6.03 13.58 10.20
C GLU A 141 -5.14 12.36 10.42
N ASN A 142 -5.50 11.27 9.74
CA ASN A 142 -4.70 10.06 9.68
C ASN A 142 -4.03 9.99 8.31
N PHE A 143 -2.72 10.24 8.25
CA PHE A 143 -1.89 10.01 7.09
C PHE A 143 -1.45 8.56 7.08
N PHE A 144 -1.83 7.81 6.05
CA PHE A 144 -1.79 6.36 6.04
C PHE A 144 -0.81 5.81 5.01
N TYR A 145 -0.06 4.79 5.41
CA TYR A 145 0.81 4.01 4.55
C TYR A 145 0.61 2.52 4.84
N ASP A 146 0.18 1.74 3.85
CA ASP A 146 -0.04 0.30 4.01
C ASP A 146 1.28 -0.49 3.92
N THR A 147 2.16 -0.25 4.88
CA THR A 147 3.49 -0.87 4.94
C THR A 147 3.50 -2.40 5.04
N ALA A 148 2.35 -3.04 5.22
CA ALA A 148 2.19 -4.48 5.12
C ALA A 148 2.37 -5.00 3.69
N LEU A 149 2.18 -4.15 2.67
CA LEU A 149 2.33 -4.49 1.25
C LEU A 149 3.80 -4.68 0.80
N ASP A 150 4.78 -4.32 1.63
CA ASP A 150 6.22 -4.46 1.34
C ASP A 150 6.70 -3.79 0.02
N VAL A 151 6.07 -2.66 -0.31
CA VAL A 151 6.40 -1.82 -1.47
C VAL A 151 7.21 -0.59 -1.09
N ASN A 152 7.83 0.03 -2.10
CA ASN A 152 8.43 1.34 -1.96
C ASN A 152 7.37 2.44 -2.14
N TRP A 153 6.96 3.06 -1.02
CA TRP A 153 6.01 4.18 -1.02
C TRP A 153 6.61 5.50 -1.54
N GLY A 154 7.88 5.51 -1.93
CA GLY A 154 8.56 6.66 -2.51
C GLY A 154 9.08 7.66 -1.47
N GLN A 155 9.16 8.93 -1.85
CA GLN A 155 9.73 10.00 -1.03
C GLN A 155 8.69 11.10 -0.80
N ASP A 156 7.93 10.93 0.27
CA ASP A 156 6.79 11.78 0.55
C ASP A 156 7.13 12.95 1.44
N THR A 157 6.23 13.93 1.43
CA THR A 157 6.22 15.05 2.35
C THR A 157 4.84 15.23 2.94
N ILE A 158 4.75 15.23 4.26
CA ILE A 158 3.57 15.69 4.99
C ILE A 158 3.83 17.12 5.48
N ARG A 159 2.95 18.06 5.12
CA ARG A 159 3.00 19.45 5.58
C ARG A 159 1.90 19.72 6.58
N LYS A 160 2.12 20.68 7.49
CA LYS A 160 1.13 21.14 8.48
C LYS A 160 0.63 20.02 9.39
N PHE A 161 1.51 19.10 9.77
CA PHE A 161 1.19 18.04 10.72
C PHE A 161 0.95 18.64 12.11
N GLY A 162 -0.29 18.57 12.59
CA GLY A 162 -0.74 19.07 13.88
C GLY A 162 -0.53 18.09 15.03
N ALA A 163 -0.81 18.55 16.25
CA ALA A 163 -0.68 17.74 17.47
C ALA A 163 -1.65 16.55 17.52
N ASP A 164 -2.82 16.70 16.90
CA ASP A 164 -3.85 15.65 16.83
C ASP A 164 -3.74 14.79 15.58
N ASP A 165 -2.87 15.15 14.63
CA ASP A 165 -2.63 14.35 13.44
C ASP A 165 -1.85 13.09 13.78
N ARG A 166 -2.04 12.07 12.95
CA ARG A 166 -1.44 10.76 13.10
C ARG A 166 -0.80 10.32 11.81
N LEU A 167 0.40 9.80 11.90
CA LEU A 167 0.94 8.89 10.90
C LEU A 167 0.48 7.48 11.28
N VAL A 168 -0.06 6.75 10.32
CA VAL A 168 -0.62 5.41 10.52
C VAL A 168 0.04 4.44 9.54
N THR A 169 0.57 3.34 10.06
CA THR A 169 1.21 2.28 9.25
C THR A 169 0.63 0.91 9.58
N THR A 170 0.66 -0.04 8.66
CA THR A 170 0.17 -1.42 8.91
C THR A 170 1.24 -2.39 9.41
N SER A 171 2.50 -1.99 9.32
CA SER A 171 3.66 -2.60 9.97
C SER A 171 4.27 -1.62 10.96
N LYS A 172 4.73 -2.13 12.11
CA LYS A 172 5.36 -1.31 13.16
C LYS A 172 6.66 -0.70 12.64
N ILE A 173 6.83 0.61 12.79
CA ILE A 173 8.09 1.29 12.54
C ILE A 173 9.14 0.86 13.57
N PHE A 174 10.36 0.60 13.10
CA PHE A 174 11.47 0.21 13.96
C PHE A 174 11.80 1.25 15.03
N ASP A 175 11.83 0.79 16.27
CA ASP A 175 12.28 1.52 17.45
C ASP A 175 13.50 0.79 18.03
N GLY A 176 14.69 1.32 17.76
CA GLY A 176 15.94 0.62 18.07
C GLY A 176 16.34 0.61 19.54
N ASN A 177 15.84 1.56 20.33
CA ASN A 177 16.11 1.64 21.76
C ASN A 177 14.88 1.27 22.61
N GLY A 178 13.72 1.10 22.00
CA GLY A 178 12.50 0.62 22.66
C GLY A 178 11.87 1.65 23.59
N ASP A 179 12.15 2.94 23.40
CA ASP A 179 11.62 4.02 24.24
C ASP A 179 10.27 4.58 23.75
N ASN A 180 9.73 4.02 22.66
CA ASN A 180 8.55 4.46 21.93
C ASN A 180 8.70 5.82 21.23
N ILE A 181 9.94 6.30 21.02
CA ILE A 181 10.25 7.49 20.24
C ILE A 181 10.98 7.08 18.95
N ILE A 182 10.30 7.27 17.84
CA ILE A 182 10.82 6.99 16.51
C ILE A 182 11.64 8.18 16.04
N ASN A 183 12.95 8.05 16.15
CA ASN A 183 13.90 9.05 15.67
C ASN A 183 14.01 8.98 14.14
N PHE A 184 14.01 10.14 13.47
CA PHE A 184 14.25 10.22 12.03
C PHE A 184 15.74 10.06 11.76
N ASP A 185 16.10 9.63 10.54
CA ASP A 185 17.50 9.51 10.15
C ASP A 185 18.19 10.90 10.10
N LYS A 186 19.52 10.94 9.98
CA LYS A 186 20.33 12.17 9.90
C LYS A 186 19.96 13.08 8.73
N ASN A 187 19.28 12.56 7.72
CA ASN A 187 18.69 13.33 6.61
C ASN A 187 17.37 14.03 7.01
N GLY A 188 16.88 13.79 8.23
CA GLY A 188 15.61 14.24 8.79
C GLY A 188 14.39 13.63 8.11
N LYS A 189 14.48 12.39 7.63
CA LYS A 189 13.37 11.65 7.05
C LYS A 189 13.05 10.46 7.94
N LEU A 190 11.78 10.15 8.04
CA LEU A 190 11.30 8.92 8.64
C LEU A 190 11.39 7.81 7.60
N ASP A 191 12.06 6.72 7.93
CA ASP A 191 12.07 5.51 7.11
C ASP A 191 10.86 4.64 7.43
N LEU A 192 10.07 4.32 6.41
CA LEU A 192 8.96 3.38 6.56
C LEU A 192 9.49 1.94 6.73
N SER A 193 8.77 1.12 7.50
CA SER A 193 9.10 -0.29 7.73
C SER A 193 8.23 -1.21 6.86
N GLY A 194 8.59 -2.49 6.74
CA GLY A 194 7.87 -3.51 5.97
C GLY A 194 7.35 -4.62 6.88
N SER A 195 6.65 -5.62 6.33
CA SER A 195 5.84 -6.61 7.04
C SER A 195 6.62 -7.80 7.63
N VAL A 196 7.62 -8.36 6.94
CA VAL A 196 8.14 -9.71 7.29
C VAL A 196 9.63 -9.88 7.57
N GLU A 197 10.48 -8.85 7.55
CA GLU A 197 11.85 -9.02 8.06
C GLU A 197 12.34 -7.85 8.91
N LEU A 198 12.37 -8.09 10.23
CA LEU A 198 13.13 -7.29 11.19
C LEU A 198 14.63 -7.18 10.82
N GLY A 199 15.13 -7.98 9.85
CA GLY A 199 16.47 -7.86 9.29
C GLY A 199 16.72 -6.56 8.51
N HIS A 200 15.66 -5.86 8.12
CA HIS A 200 15.73 -4.49 7.57
C HIS A 200 15.04 -3.44 8.47
N ALA A 201 14.26 -3.88 9.46
CA ALA A 201 13.74 -2.99 10.50
C ALA A 201 14.92 -2.39 11.27
N GLY A 202 15.24 -1.14 10.98
CA GLY A 202 16.34 -0.42 11.62
C GLY A 202 17.56 -0.12 10.76
N ASN A 203 17.58 -0.54 9.49
CA ASN A 203 18.52 0.05 8.52
C ASN A 203 17.94 1.38 8.05
N GLN A 204 17.96 2.37 8.94
CA GLN A 204 17.70 3.75 8.58
C GLN A 204 18.70 4.14 7.49
N HIS A 205 18.22 4.34 6.27
CA HIS A 205 19.08 4.42 5.10
C HIS A 205 18.60 5.54 4.18
N GLN A 206 19.55 6.30 3.63
CA GLN A 206 19.28 7.38 2.67
C GLN A 206 18.52 6.90 1.41
N ALA A 207 18.56 5.60 1.14
CA ALA A 207 17.75 4.91 0.15
C ALA A 207 16.85 3.85 0.81
N SER A 208 16.06 4.26 1.82
CA SER A 208 15.10 3.39 2.48
C SER A 208 14.33 2.62 1.43
N PRO A 209 14.31 1.30 1.54
CA PRO A 209 13.83 0.51 0.46
C PRO A 209 12.29 0.54 0.36
N TRP A 210 11.60 0.90 1.44
CA TRP A 210 10.12 0.95 1.56
C TRP A 210 9.56 2.37 1.47
N GLY A 211 10.42 3.35 1.20
CA GLY A 211 10.05 4.75 1.14
C GLY A 211 10.39 5.52 2.41
N GLN A 212 10.24 6.84 2.31
CA GLN A 212 10.60 7.81 3.33
C GLN A 212 9.58 8.94 3.38
N VAL A 213 9.34 9.45 4.59
CA VAL A 213 8.43 10.59 4.80
C VAL A 213 9.18 11.74 5.46
N THR A 214 9.10 12.92 4.85
CA THR A 214 9.51 14.18 5.50
C THR A 214 8.28 14.83 6.11
N ILE A 215 8.33 15.20 7.40
CA ILE A 215 7.18 15.81 8.08
C ILE A 215 7.53 17.24 8.50
N TYR A 216 6.63 18.17 8.21
CA TYR A 216 6.66 19.55 8.68
C TYR A 216 5.43 19.83 9.55
N ASP A 217 5.65 20.41 10.72
CA ASP A 217 4.58 20.81 11.63
C ASP A 217 3.77 22.01 11.08
N THR A 218 2.77 22.46 11.85
CA THR A 218 1.94 23.64 11.50
C THR A 218 2.71 24.96 11.43
N SER A 219 3.91 25.02 12.04
CA SER A 219 4.83 26.17 12.00
C SER A 219 5.87 26.05 10.88
N ASN A 220 5.76 25.03 10.01
CA ASN A 220 6.73 24.68 8.98
C ASN A 220 8.12 24.34 9.53
N THR A 221 8.18 23.89 10.78
CA THR A 221 9.38 23.29 11.39
C THR A 221 9.44 21.83 10.99
N LYS A 222 10.63 21.37 10.62
CA LYS A 222 10.85 19.97 10.29
C LYS A 222 10.77 19.12 11.55
N VAL A 223 9.89 18.12 11.54
CA VAL A 223 9.78 17.11 12.61
C VAL A 223 10.93 16.11 12.45
N THR A 224 11.54 15.72 13.56
CA THR A 224 12.68 14.79 13.60
C THR A 224 12.42 13.55 14.45
N GLU A 225 11.27 13.48 15.10
CA GLU A 225 10.88 12.36 15.95
C GLU A 225 9.35 12.27 16.01
N LEU A 226 8.84 11.05 16.21
CA LEU A 226 7.43 10.80 16.51
C LEU A 226 7.31 9.87 17.72
N ALA A 227 6.31 10.09 18.55
CA ALA A 227 5.93 9.15 19.59
C ALA A 227 5.06 8.04 19.00
N TYR A 228 5.35 6.79 19.33
CA TYR A 228 4.41 5.70 19.17
C TYR A 228 3.28 5.84 20.20
N LEU A 229 2.05 5.88 19.73
CA LEU A 229 0.87 6.20 20.56
C LEU A 229 0.08 4.94 20.92
N SER A 230 -0.23 4.12 19.92
CA SER A 230 -1.13 2.98 20.07
C SER A 230 -1.03 2.02 18.89
N HIS A 231 -1.59 0.83 19.09
CA HIS A 231 -1.85 -0.16 18.06
C HIS A 231 -3.28 -0.67 18.19
N GLU A 232 -3.91 -1.00 17.07
CA GLU A 232 -5.15 -1.75 17.05
C GLU A 232 -5.17 -2.75 15.88
N THR A 233 -5.99 -3.79 15.99
CA THR A 233 -6.24 -4.74 14.90
C THR A 233 -7.69 -4.61 14.46
N VAL A 234 -7.92 -4.33 13.17
CA VAL A 234 -9.25 -4.24 12.55
C VAL A 234 -9.32 -5.25 11.41
N ASN A 235 -10.28 -6.18 11.47
CA ASN A 235 -10.50 -7.21 10.44
C ASN A 235 -9.22 -7.99 10.06
N GLY A 236 -8.35 -8.26 11.05
CA GLY A 236 -7.10 -8.99 10.84
C GLY A 236 -5.93 -8.16 10.31
N VAL A 237 -6.10 -6.84 10.15
CA VAL A 237 -5.02 -5.91 9.79
C VAL A 237 -4.62 -5.11 11.01
N ASP A 238 -3.32 -5.01 11.26
CA ASP A 238 -2.75 -4.18 12.31
C ASP A 238 -2.58 -2.72 11.85
N TYR A 239 -2.83 -1.78 12.75
CA TYR A 239 -2.62 -0.34 12.53
C TYR A 239 -1.83 0.24 13.69
N TYR A 240 -0.70 0.85 13.38
CA TYR A 240 0.22 1.48 14.34
C TYR A 240 0.13 2.99 14.18
N TYR A 241 -0.10 3.69 15.28
CA TYR A 241 -0.35 5.13 15.30
C TYR A 241 0.83 5.89 15.90
N TYR A 242 1.25 6.94 15.22
CA TYR A 242 2.36 7.80 15.61
C TYR A 242 1.93 9.27 15.58
N GLY A 243 2.45 10.08 16.51
CA GLY A 243 2.16 11.52 16.58
C GLY A 243 3.36 12.33 17.05
N LEU A 244 3.19 13.64 17.15
CA LEU A 244 4.23 14.52 17.68
C LEU A 244 4.59 14.13 19.12
N VAL A 245 5.88 14.22 19.45
CA VAL A 245 6.34 14.12 20.84
C VAL A 245 5.85 15.34 21.61
N ALA A 246 5.29 15.12 22.80
CA ALA A 246 4.71 16.14 23.65
C ALA A 246 5.74 16.94 24.46
#